data_AF-A0A7V8YPG8-F1
#
_entry.id   AF-A0A7V8YPG8-F1
#
_cell.length_a   1.000
_cell.length_b   1.000
_cell.length_c   1.000
_cell.angle_alpha   90.00
_cell.angle_beta   90.00
_cell.angle_gamma   90.00
#
_symmetry.space_group_name_H-M   'P 1'
#
loop_
_entity.id
_entity.type
_entity.pdbx_description
1 polymer ?
#
loop_
_entity_poly.entity_id
_entity_poly.type
_entity_poly.pdbx_seq_one_letter_code
_entity_poly.pdbx_strand_id
1 'polypeptide(L)'
;MRTRLALAVGPAVLALGLAVAVTQIARGDNLASGERPDSGRPAAAPETTVYGDAQAVQQGAAAAAYADAMAQAEIQRYWQLMDDARRAEAARQAEAAAQSRQQGSGSARSRCAGGLACIRECESHGNYGAVSSSGTYRGAYQFDQRTWES
;
A
#
# COMPACT_ATOMS: atom_id res chain seq x y z
N MET A 1 33.32 1.71 15.38
CA MET A 1 32.96 0.53 14.59
C MET A 1 31.72 -0.11 15.20
N ARG A 2 30.55 0.07 14.59
CA ARG A 2 29.30 -0.57 15.02
C ARG A 2 28.60 -1.11 13.78
N THR A 3 28.79 -2.40 13.55
CA THR A 3 28.12 -3.21 12.53
C THR A 3 26.66 -3.40 12.94
N ARG A 4 25.71 -3.07 12.07
CA ARG A 4 24.32 -3.54 12.19
C ARG A 4 23.98 -4.38 10.97
N LEU A 5 23.68 -5.64 11.25
CA LEU A 5 23.23 -6.69 10.34
C LEU A 5 22.04 -6.22 9.50
N ALA A 6 22.13 -6.44 8.20
CA ALA A 6 20.98 -6.47 7.30
C ALA A 6 20.19 -7.76 7.57
N LEU A 7 18.90 -7.66 7.92
CA LEU A 7 17.96 -8.76 7.84
C LEU A 7 17.08 -8.51 6.61
N ALA A 8 17.40 -9.19 5.51
CA ALA A 8 16.56 -9.27 4.33
C ALA A 8 15.42 -10.26 4.63
N VAL A 9 14.19 -9.74 4.75
CA VAL A 9 12.97 -10.56 4.80
C VAL A 9 12.38 -10.52 3.40
N GLY A 10 12.65 -11.57 2.61
CA GLY A 10 12.03 -11.75 1.30
C GLY A 10 10.60 -12.29 1.45
N PRO A 11 9.62 -11.84 0.64
CA PRO A 11 8.30 -12.45 0.65
C PRO A 11 8.34 -13.72 -0.21
N ALA A 12 8.07 -14.84 0.44
CA ALA A 12 7.89 -16.13 -0.19
C ALA A 12 6.38 -16.48 -0.21
N VAL A 13 5.90 -16.83 -1.41
CA VAL A 13 4.79 -17.75 -1.73
C VAL A 13 3.35 -17.27 -1.48
N LEU A 14 2.54 -17.22 -2.54
CA LEU A 14 1.39 -18.14 -2.75
C LEU A 14 0.75 -17.86 -4.12
N ALA A 15 1.13 -18.66 -5.11
CA ALA A 15 0.34 -18.82 -6.33
C ALA A 15 -0.82 -19.76 -6.00
N LEU A 16 -2.02 -19.22 -5.82
CA LEU A 16 -3.25 -20.00 -5.79
C LEU A 16 -3.60 -20.39 -7.23
N GLY A 17 -3.40 -21.66 -7.58
CA GLY A 17 -3.91 -22.24 -8.81
C GLY A 17 -5.43 -22.35 -8.73
N LEU A 18 -6.14 -21.63 -9.60
CA LEU A 18 -7.57 -21.78 -9.80
C LEU A 18 -7.80 -23.05 -10.64
N ALA A 19 -8.06 -24.19 -9.99
CA ALA A 19 -8.52 -25.38 -10.69
C ALA A 19 -10.02 -25.20 -11.01
N VAL A 20 -10.33 -24.79 -12.24
CA VAL A 20 -11.69 -24.84 -12.76
C VAL A 20 -12.03 -26.30 -13.02
N ALA A 21 -12.70 -26.94 -12.07
CA ALA A 21 -13.35 -28.22 -12.28
C ALA A 21 -14.59 -27.98 -13.17
N VAL A 22 -14.40 -28.04 -14.49
CA VAL A 22 -15.52 -28.20 -15.43
C VAL A 22 -16.08 -29.60 -15.21
N THR A 23 -17.19 -29.69 -14.48
CA THR A 23 -18.00 -30.91 -14.42
C THR A 23 -18.58 -31.16 -15.81
N GLN A 24 -17.97 -32.12 -16.51
CA GLN A 24 -18.56 -32.82 -17.66
C GLN A 24 -19.87 -33.47 -17.22
N ILE A 25 -21.00 -32.78 -17.45
CA ILE A 25 -22.32 -33.39 -17.32
C ILE A 25 -22.55 -34.23 -18.58
N ALA A 26 -22.28 -35.52 -18.43
CA ALA A 26 -22.95 -36.65 -19.06
C ALA A 26 -23.51 -36.43 -20.48
N ARG A 27 -22.69 -36.70 -21.51
CA ARG A 27 -23.21 -37.36 -22.71
C ARG A 27 -23.60 -38.77 -22.28
N GLY A 28 -24.89 -38.98 -22.03
CA GLY A 28 -25.45 -40.32 -21.87
C GLY A 28 -25.29 -41.07 -23.19
N ASP A 29 -24.34 -41.99 -23.21
CA ASP A 29 -24.27 -43.07 -24.19
C ASP A 29 -25.51 -43.95 -24.02
N ASN A 30 -26.59 -43.59 -24.73
CA ASN A 30 -27.70 -44.52 -24.98
C ASN A 30 -27.24 -45.50 -26.06
N LEU A 31 -26.41 -46.47 -25.66
CA LEU A 31 -26.24 -47.70 -26.42
C LEU A 31 -27.49 -48.55 -26.21
N ALA A 32 -28.37 -48.45 -27.19
CA ALA A 32 -29.56 -49.25 -27.38
C ALA A 32 -29.30 -50.74 -27.12
N SER A 33 -29.83 -51.25 -26.02
CA SER A 33 -30.16 -52.67 -25.90
C SER A 33 -31.50 -52.89 -26.58
N GLY A 34 -31.52 -53.78 -27.56
CA GLY A 34 -32.67 -54.03 -28.42
C GLY A 34 -33.85 -54.64 -27.67
N GLU A 35 -34.91 -53.86 -27.53
CA GLU A 35 -36.26 -54.37 -27.26
C GLU A 35 -37.14 -54.10 -28.49
N ARG A 36 -37.75 -55.17 -29.03
CA ARG A 36 -38.71 -55.12 -30.12
C ARG A 36 -39.98 -54.41 -29.65
N PRO A 37 -40.51 -53.41 -30.38
CA PRO A 37 -41.75 -52.75 -29.99
C PRO A 37 -42.97 -53.63 -30.32
N ASP A 38 -43.79 -53.86 -29.30
CA ASP A 38 -45.15 -54.41 -29.37
C ASP A 38 -46.09 -53.34 -29.98
N SER A 39 -46.77 -53.69 -31.08
CA SER A 39 -47.51 -52.77 -31.95
C SER A 39 -49.00 -52.68 -31.58
N GLY A 40 -49.32 -52.41 -30.31
CA GLY A 40 -50.69 -52.65 -29.82
C GLY A 40 -51.38 -51.59 -28.96
N ARG A 41 -50.71 -50.53 -28.50
CA ARG A 41 -51.36 -49.59 -27.55
C ARG A 41 -50.81 -48.16 -27.70
N PRO A 42 -51.65 -47.15 -27.98
CA PRO A 42 -51.23 -45.75 -27.83
C PRO A 42 -51.07 -45.48 -26.33
N ALA A 43 -49.84 -45.64 -25.83
CA ALA A 43 -49.45 -45.11 -24.55
C ALA A 43 -49.56 -43.58 -24.64
N ALA A 44 -50.37 -42.98 -23.77
CA ALA A 44 -50.38 -41.54 -23.58
C ALA A 44 -48.94 -41.09 -23.33
N ALA A 45 -48.40 -40.23 -24.22
CA ALA A 45 -47.06 -39.72 -24.07
C ALA A 45 -46.94 -39.06 -22.69
N PRO A 46 -45.94 -39.41 -21.86
CA PRO A 46 -45.68 -38.63 -20.67
C PRO A 46 -45.31 -37.22 -21.13
N GLU A 47 -46.14 -36.22 -20.79
CA GLU A 47 -45.71 -34.83 -20.87
C GLU A 47 -44.50 -34.70 -19.95
N THR A 48 -43.32 -34.75 -20.56
CA THR A 48 -42.07 -34.57 -19.87
C THR A 48 -42.09 -33.18 -19.23
N THR A 49 -41.91 -33.16 -17.92
CA THR A 49 -41.87 -31.96 -17.09
C THR A 49 -40.60 -31.15 -17.40
N VAL A 50 -40.55 -30.51 -18.57
CA VAL A 50 -39.45 -29.61 -19.01
C VAL A 50 -39.47 -28.29 -18.20
N TYR A 51 -40.56 -28.01 -17.49
CA TYR A 51 -40.73 -26.77 -16.74
C TYR A 51 -39.90 -26.70 -15.44
N GLY A 52 -39.48 -27.85 -14.87
CA GLY A 52 -38.69 -27.90 -13.64
C GLY A 52 -37.22 -27.49 -13.83
N ASP A 53 -36.67 -27.70 -15.02
CA ASP A 53 -35.23 -27.51 -15.27
C ASP A 53 -34.86 -26.02 -15.41
N ALA A 54 -35.75 -25.20 -15.97
CA ALA A 54 -35.48 -23.77 -16.16
C ALA A 54 -35.32 -23.00 -14.84
N GLN A 55 -36.13 -23.34 -13.82
CA GLN A 55 -36.03 -22.71 -12.50
C GLN A 55 -34.75 -23.14 -11.76
N ALA A 56 -34.33 -24.40 -11.89
CA ALA A 56 -33.09 -24.88 -11.30
C ALA A 56 -31.86 -24.18 -11.90
N VAL A 57 -31.84 -23.96 -13.23
CA VAL A 57 -30.77 -23.21 -13.89
C VAL A 57 -30.74 -21.74 -13.44
N GLN A 58 -31.90 -21.08 -13.32
CA GLN A 58 -31.97 -19.69 -12.85
C GLN A 58 -31.47 -19.54 -11.40
N GLN A 59 -31.84 -20.47 -10.51
CA GLN A 59 -31.37 -20.46 -9.13
C GLN A 59 -29.86 -20.71 -9.03
N GLY A 60 -29.32 -21.62 -9.85
CA GLY A 60 -27.87 -21.86 -9.92
C GLY A 60 -27.09 -20.64 -10.43
N ALA A 61 -27.60 -19.94 -11.44
CA ALA A 61 -26.98 -18.72 -11.95
C ALA A 61 -26.99 -17.59 -10.92
N ALA A 62 -28.08 -17.43 -10.17
CA ALA A 62 -28.17 -16.43 -9.10
C ALA A 62 -27.18 -16.72 -7.96
N ALA A 63 -27.01 -17.98 -7.58
CA ALA A 63 -26.03 -18.39 -6.56
C ALA A 63 -24.58 -18.13 -7.02
N ALA A 64 -24.26 -18.41 -8.29
CA ALA A 64 -22.94 -18.14 -8.85
C ALA A 64 -22.63 -16.64 -8.92
N ALA A 65 -23.59 -15.81 -9.33
CA ALA A 65 -23.44 -14.37 -9.37
C ALA A 65 -23.22 -13.77 -7.97
N TYR A 66 -23.92 -14.29 -6.96
CA TYR A 66 -23.71 -13.88 -5.57
C TYR A 66 -22.31 -14.25 -5.05
N ALA A 67 -21.83 -15.46 -5.36
CA ALA A 67 -20.49 -15.89 -4.98
C ALA A 67 -19.39 -15.02 -5.63
N ASP A 68 -19.53 -14.69 -6.91
CA ASP A 68 -18.60 -13.79 -7.61
C ASP A 68 -18.63 -12.37 -7.03
N ALA A 69 -19.82 -11.84 -6.73
CA ALA A 69 -19.96 -10.52 -6.10
C ALA A 69 -19.28 -10.45 -4.71
N MET A 70 -19.39 -11.50 -3.91
CA MET A 70 -18.73 -11.59 -2.60
C MET A 70 -17.20 -11.68 -2.74
N ALA A 71 -16.70 -12.46 -3.70
CA ALA A 71 -15.27 -12.54 -3.98
C ALA A 71 -14.71 -11.18 -4.45
N GLN A 72 -15.42 -10.49 -5.35
CA GLN A 72 -15.03 -9.14 -5.79
C GLN A 72 -15.04 -8.13 -4.64
N ALA A 73 -16.03 -8.20 -3.73
CA ALA A 73 -16.10 -7.31 -2.57
C ALA A 73 -14.89 -7.48 -1.63
N GLU A 74 -14.41 -8.70 -1.46
CA GLU A 74 -13.20 -8.99 -0.67
C GLU A 74 -11.95 -8.38 -1.32
N ILE A 75 -11.80 -8.54 -2.64
CA ILE A 75 -10.70 -7.94 -3.40
C ILE A 75 -10.72 -6.41 -3.27
N GLN A 76 -11.90 -5.77 -3.36
CA GLN A 76 -12.02 -4.31 -3.20
C GLN A 76 -11.59 -3.85 -1.80
N ARG A 77 -11.97 -4.58 -0.74
CA ARG A 77 -11.52 -4.29 0.63
C ARG A 77 -10.00 -4.39 0.77
N TYR A 78 -9.39 -5.38 0.14
CA TYR A 78 -7.93 -5.52 0.13
C TYR A 78 -7.24 -4.30 -0.49
N TRP A 79 -7.72 -3.81 -1.65
CA TRP A 79 -7.15 -2.63 -2.30
C TRP A 79 -7.31 -1.36 -1.45
N GLN A 80 -8.46 -1.17 -0.81
CA GLN A 80 -8.70 -0.05 0.10
C GLN A 80 -7.71 -0.05 1.27
N LEU A 81 -7.47 -1.21 1.90
CA LEU A 81 -6.49 -1.34 2.98
C LEU A 81 -5.07 -0.98 2.51
N MET A 82 -4.69 -1.39 1.31
CA MET A 82 -3.38 -1.06 0.74
C MET A 82 -3.25 0.44 0.43
N ASP A 83 -4.31 1.09 -0.06
CA ASP A 83 -4.33 2.54 -0.30
C ASP A 83 -4.23 3.34 0.99
N ASP A 84 -4.97 2.94 2.02
CA ASP A 84 -4.92 3.58 3.33
C ASP A 84 -3.55 3.41 3.99
N ALA A 85 -2.93 2.25 3.87
CA ALA A 85 -1.57 2.02 4.35
C ALA A 85 -0.55 2.94 3.65
N ARG A 86 -0.62 3.06 2.32
CA ARG A 86 0.24 3.98 1.54
C ARG A 86 0.04 5.43 1.95
N ARG A 87 -1.22 5.86 2.15
CA ARG A 87 -1.54 7.22 2.62
C ARG A 87 -1.02 7.48 4.03
N ALA A 88 -1.15 6.52 4.94
CA ALA A 88 -0.63 6.64 6.30
C ALA A 88 0.90 6.75 6.33
N GLU A 89 1.61 6.00 5.50
CA GLU A 89 3.06 6.11 5.34
C GLU A 89 3.47 7.48 4.80
N ALA A 90 2.79 7.96 3.75
CA ALA A 90 3.04 9.28 3.18
C ALA A 90 2.80 10.40 4.21
N ALA A 91 1.75 10.29 5.03
CA ALA A 91 1.49 11.22 6.12
C ALA A 91 2.62 11.23 7.16
N ARG A 92 3.08 10.06 7.61
CA ARG A 92 4.23 9.95 8.53
C ARG A 92 5.50 10.58 7.96
N GLN A 93 5.78 10.36 6.68
CA GLN A 93 6.94 10.98 6.01
C GLN A 93 6.79 12.50 5.91
N ALA A 94 5.59 13.00 5.61
CA ALA A 94 5.32 14.43 5.55
C ALA A 94 5.50 15.11 6.92
N GLU A 95 5.05 14.48 8.01
CA GLU A 95 5.25 14.97 9.38
C GLU A 95 6.74 15.00 9.75
N ALA A 96 7.49 13.94 9.45
CA ALA A 96 8.93 13.89 9.68
C ALA A 96 9.69 14.98 8.90
N ALA A 97 9.28 15.23 7.65
CA ALA A 97 9.84 16.31 6.83
C ALA A 97 9.46 17.71 7.36
N ALA A 98 8.27 17.88 7.94
CA ALA A 98 7.87 19.14 8.57
C ALA A 98 8.71 19.42 9.83
N GLN A 99 8.95 18.40 10.66
CA GLN A 99 9.80 18.53 11.86
C GLN A 99 11.25 18.89 11.50
N SER A 100 11.81 18.28 10.45
CA SER A 100 13.18 18.59 10.03
C SER A 100 13.32 20.03 9.50
N ARG A 101 12.29 20.56 8.81
CA ARG A 101 12.25 21.98 8.40
C ARG A 101 12.24 22.94 9.59
N GLN A 102 11.51 22.60 10.66
CA GLN A 102 11.49 23.41 11.88
C GLN A 102 12.85 23.41 12.58
N GLN A 103 13.57 22.29 12.60
CA GLN A 103 14.90 22.20 13.21
C GLN A 103 15.98 22.89 12.37
N GLY A 104 15.90 22.85 11.04
CA GLY A 104 16.84 23.53 10.13
C GLY A 104 16.74 25.06 10.15
N SER A 105 15.60 25.62 10.55
CA SER A 105 15.39 27.07 10.70
C SER A 105 16.01 27.65 11.99
N GLY A 106 16.51 26.80 12.90
CA GLY A 106 16.99 27.18 14.23
C GLY A 106 18.49 27.45 14.34
N SER A 107 19.22 27.61 13.22
CA SER A 107 20.63 27.99 13.27
C SER A 107 20.78 29.23 14.16
N ALA A 108 21.75 29.25 15.08
CA ALA A 108 22.01 30.41 15.94
C ALA A 108 22.09 31.70 15.12
N ARG A 109 22.61 31.63 13.88
CA ARG A 109 22.63 32.74 12.92
C ARG A 109 21.25 33.21 12.46
N SER A 110 20.26 32.32 12.34
CA SER A 110 18.87 32.65 12.00
C SER A 110 18.10 33.26 13.18
N ARG A 111 18.42 32.88 14.42
CA ARG A 111 17.85 33.52 15.63
C ARG A 111 18.30 34.97 15.79
N CYS A 112 19.40 35.34 15.13
CA CYS A 112 20.05 36.64 15.29
C CYS A 112 20.00 37.52 14.04
N ALA A 113 19.05 37.22 13.14
CA ALA A 113 18.83 37.94 11.87
C ALA A 113 18.30 39.39 12.03
N GLY A 114 18.01 39.85 13.26
CA GLY A 114 17.37 41.14 13.52
C GLY A 114 18.30 42.37 13.57
N GLY A 115 19.61 42.20 13.45
CA GLY A 115 20.57 43.31 13.43
C GLY A 115 21.88 43.03 14.16
N LEU A 116 22.85 43.93 14.01
CA LEU A 116 24.21 43.78 14.54
C LEU A 116 24.25 43.52 16.06
N ALA A 117 23.33 44.12 16.83
CA ALA A 117 23.25 43.89 18.28
C ALA A 117 22.93 42.43 18.63
N CYS A 118 22.07 41.77 17.85
CA CYS A 118 21.71 40.38 18.09
C CYS A 118 22.84 39.44 17.65
N ILE A 119 23.44 39.67 16.48
CA ILE A 119 24.62 38.92 16.01
C ILE A 119 25.73 38.98 17.07
N ARG A 120 26.01 40.17 17.60
CA ARG A 120 27.02 40.38 18.63
C ARG A 120 26.78 39.54 19.89
N GLU A 121 25.53 39.49 20.33
CA GLU A 121 25.16 38.69 21.50
C GLU A 121 25.37 37.19 21.24
N CYS A 122 25.01 36.72 20.04
CA CYS A 122 25.08 35.31 19.69
C CYS A 122 26.52 34.81 19.45
N GLU A 123 27.39 35.66 18.91
CA GLU A 123 28.77 35.28 18.57
C GLU A 123 29.73 35.38 19.77
N SER A 124 29.52 36.33 20.68
CA SER A 124 30.47 36.64 21.74
C SER A 124 29.85 37.09 23.07
N HIS A 125 28.52 37.05 23.20
CA HIS A 125 27.79 37.61 24.35
C HIS A 125 28.14 39.09 24.60
N GLY A 126 28.30 39.88 23.53
CA GLY A 126 28.62 41.31 23.66
C GLY A 126 30.10 41.64 23.84
N ASN A 127 31.00 40.66 23.90
CA ASN A 127 32.39 40.87 24.29
C ASN A 127 33.29 41.29 23.10
N TYR A 128 33.69 42.56 23.06
CA TYR A 128 34.61 43.11 22.04
C TYR A 128 36.06 42.61 22.18
N GLY A 129 36.43 42.01 23.31
CA GLY A 129 37.72 41.37 23.53
C GLY A 129 37.70 39.86 23.30
N ALA A 130 36.59 39.28 22.81
CA ALA A 130 36.49 37.84 22.57
C ALA A 130 37.52 37.36 21.53
N VAL A 131 38.07 36.17 21.79
CA VAL A 131 39.00 35.48 20.91
C VAL A 131 38.57 34.02 20.85
N SER A 132 38.47 33.44 19.65
CA SER A 132 38.15 32.01 19.52
C SER A 132 39.21 31.14 20.18
N SER A 133 38.84 29.91 20.54
CA SER A 133 39.79 28.92 21.06
C SER A 133 40.99 28.65 20.12
N SER A 134 40.78 28.80 18.81
CA SER A 134 41.82 28.71 17.78
C SER A 134 42.65 29.97 17.59
N GLY A 135 42.26 31.11 18.18
CA GLY A 135 42.87 32.42 17.97
C GLY A 135 42.57 33.08 16.62
N THR A 136 41.86 32.41 15.72
CA THR A 136 41.61 32.85 14.33
C THR A 136 40.59 33.99 14.26
N TYR A 137 39.57 33.95 15.12
CA TYR A 137 38.47 34.90 15.11
C TYR A 137 38.55 35.83 16.32
N ARG A 138 38.28 37.12 16.11
CA ARG A 138 38.37 38.14 17.15
C ARG A 138 37.20 39.10 17.16
N GLY A 139 36.97 39.67 18.34
CA GLY A 139 36.04 40.75 18.58
C GLY A 139 34.58 40.28 18.66
N ALA A 140 33.69 41.24 18.87
CA ALA A 140 32.31 40.96 19.25
C ALA A 140 31.48 40.23 18.16
N TYR A 141 31.98 40.24 16.93
CA TYR A 141 31.38 39.62 15.74
C TYR A 141 32.18 38.44 15.21
N GLN A 142 33.25 38.03 15.92
CA GLN A 142 34.09 36.89 15.57
C GLN A 142 34.60 36.97 14.11
N PHE A 143 35.17 38.10 13.71
CA PHE A 143 35.74 38.27 12.37
C PHE A 143 37.10 37.54 12.25
N ASP A 144 37.37 37.00 11.07
CA ASP A 144 38.66 36.40 10.75
C ASP A 144 39.74 37.49 10.68
N GLN A 145 40.84 37.28 11.40
CA GLN A 145 41.91 38.29 11.46
C GLN A 145 42.62 38.49 10.12
N ARG A 146 42.76 37.45 9.28
CA ARG A 146 43.41 37.58 7.97
C ARG A 146 42.64 38.50 7.04
N THR A 147 41.32 38.56 7.19
CA THR A 147 40.47 39.48 6.40
C THR A 147 40.65 40.94 6.84
N TRP A 148 41.07 41.20 8.08
CA TRP A 148 41.34 42.56 8.57
C TRP A 148 42.74 43.06 8.21
N GLU A 149 43.70 42.16 8.05
CA GLU A 149 45.10 42.48 7.80
C GLU A 149 45.44 42.68 6.31
N SER A 150 44.48 42.45 5.40
CA SER A 150 44.60 42.66 3.95
C SER A 150 44.05 43.99 3.50
#